data_AF-A0A9E2LPE0-F1
#
_entry.id   AF-A0A9E2LPE0-F1
#
_cell.length_a   1.000
_cell.length_b   1.000
_cell.length_c   1.000
_cell.angle_alpha   90.00
_cell.angle_beta   90.00
_cell.angle_gamma   90.00
#
_symmetry.space_group_name_H-M   'P 1'
#
loop_
_entity.id
_entity.type
_entity.pdbx_description
1 polymer ?
#
loop_
_entity_poly.entity_id
_entity_poly.type
_entity_poly.pdbx_seq_one_letter_code
_entity_poly.pdbx_strand_id
1 'polypeptide(L)'
;MERCRMVFSGSGGQGVITAAIILAEAAVLHENLVAVQSQSYGPEARGGATRSDVIIAESPIHFPKVIQPNVLVCLTQQAYANYYSILRPGGLLVTDSHYVKLDKKVDARQVELPLYETVMEKIGRPIVFNICMLGAVIGLTKLIRPESIMKVLEEQMNPKFLEMNRQALDLGLKLVEGLWRLNPLASNQL
;
A
#
# COMPACT_ATOMS: atom_id res chain seq x y z
N MET A 1 10.46 -8.81 14.15
CA MET A 1 9.84 -7.59 13.63
C MET A 1 8.71 -7.18 14.56
N GLU A 2 8.73 -5.94 15.06
CA GLU A 2 7.59 -5.40 15.80
C GLU A 2 6.36 -5.26 14.89
N ARG A 3 5.17 -5.25 15.50
CA ARG A 3 3.87 -5.14 14.81
C ARG A 3 3.84 -3.94 13.86
N CYS A 4 3.68 -4.19 12.55
CA CYS A 4 3.46 -3.17 11.53
C CYS A 4 1.96 -2.91 11.34
N ARG A 5 1.56 -1.64 11.38
CA ARG A 5 0.17 -1.20 11.20
C ARG A 5 0.08 -0.31 9.98
N MET A 6 -0.84 -0.60 9.09
CA MET A 6 -0.95 0.06 7.79
C MET A 6 -2.40 0.48 7.56
N VAL A 7 -2.57 1.62 6.91
CA VAL A 7 -3.87 2.09 6.43
C VAL A 7 -3.74 2.34 4.94
N PHE A 8 -4.58 1.67 4.17
CA PHE A 8 -4.73 1.86 2.73
C PHE A 8 -6.01 2.66 2.48
N SER A 9 -5.91 3.77 1.76
CA SER A 9 -7.04 4.64 1.49
C SER A 9 -7.04 5.23 0.09
N GLY A 10 -8.22 5.40 -0.50
CA GLY A 10 -8.42 5.87 -1.87
C GLY A 10 -9.90 5.96 -2.24
N SER A 11 -10.26 5.98 -3.51
CA SER A 11 -11.66 5.93 -3.97
C SER A 11 -12.13 4.50 -4.21
N GLY A 12 -13.46 4.32 -4.19
CA GLY A 12 -14.08 3.09 -4.69
C GLY A 12 -13.66 2.84 -6.15
N GLY A 13 -13.16 1.63 -6.45
CA GLY A 13 -12.66 1.25 -7.77
C GLY A 13 -11.13 1.28 -7.91
N GLN A 14 -10.38 1.94 -7.02
CA GLN A 14 -8.91 1.91 -7.02
C GLN A 14 -8.31 0.61 -6.45
N GLY A 15 -9.12 -0.38 -6.05
CA GLY A 15 -8.66 -1.69 -5.60
C GLY A 15 -7.93 -1.70 -4.25
N VAL A 16 -8.12 -0.67 -3.43
CA VAL A 16 -7.45 -0.47 -2.12
C VAL A 16 -7.69 -1.63 -1.15
N ILE A 17 -8.94 -2.10 -1.06
CA ILE A 17 -9.32 -3.25 -0.23
C ILE A 17 -8.64 -4.53 -0.75
N THR A 18 -8.69 -4.76 -2.05
CA THR A 18 -8.08 -5.93 -2.69
C THR A 18 -6.58 -5.99 -2.42
N ALA A 19 -5.87 -4.86 -2.54
CA ALA A 19 -4.44 -4.81 -2.21
C ALA A 19 -4.15 -5.14 -0.73
N ALA A 20 -4.98 -4.63 0.19
CA ALA A 20 -4.85 -4.91 1.61
C ALA A 20 -5.08 -6.39 1.95
N ILE A 21 -6.06 -7.04 1.29
CA ILE A 21 -6.33 -8.48 1.44
C ILE A 21 -5.14 -9.29 0.92
N ILE A 22 -4.67 -9.02 -0.29
CA ILE A 22 -3.53 -9.72 -0.90
C ILE A 22 -2.28 -9.60 -0.02
N LEU A 23 -2.02 -8.41 0.55
CA LEU A 23 -0.90 -8.21 1.47
C LEU A 23 -1.02 -9.06 2.74
N ALA A 24 -2.20 -9.08 3.36
CA ALA A 24 -2.45 -9.85 4.57
C ALA A 24 -2.35 -11.36 4.32
N GLU A 25 -2.91 -11.85 3.22
CA GLU A 25 -2.83 -13.25 2.83
C GLU A 25 -1.39 -13.65 2.51
N ALA A 26 -0.64 -12.85 1.77
CA ALA A 26 0.77 -13.14 1.48
C ALA A 26 1.61 -13.23 2.76
N ALA A 27 1.36 -12.35 3.73
CA ALA A 27 2.01 -12.39 5.03
C ALA A 27 1.70 -13.70 5.80
N VAL A 28 0.43 -14.13 5.79
CA VAL A 28 0.00 -15.34 6.52
C VAL A 28 0.42 -16.62 5.81
N LEU A 29 0.16 -16.73 4.51
CA LEU A 29 0.32 -17.96 3.74
C LEU A 29 1.77 -18.24 3.33
N HIS A 30 2.61 -17.21 3.21
CA HIS A 30 3.93 -17.36 2.60
C HIS A 30 5.09 -16.78 3.42
N GLU A 31 4.82 -16.04 4.50
CA GLU A 31 5.86 -15.45 5.37
C GLU A 31 5.79 -15.92 6.83
N ASN A 32 4.84 -16.80 7.17
CA ASN A 32 4.65 -17.29 8.55
C ASN A 32 4.41 -16.15 9.56
N LEU A 33 3.68 -15.12 9.14
CA LEU A 33 3.28 -13.98 9.96
C LEU A 33 1.80 -14.08 10.35
N VAL A 34 1.41 -13.32 11.36
CA VAL A 34 0.01 -13.12 11.74
C VAL A 34 -0.47 -11.81 11.11
N ALA A 35 -1.57 -11.85 10.38
CA ALA A 35 -2.19 -10.65 9.82
C ALA A 35 -3.65 -10.51 10.24
N VAL A 36 -4.08 -9.27 10.44
CA VAL A 36 -5.49 -8.90 10.53
C VAL A 36 -5.76 -7.81 9.51
N GLN A 37 -6.74 -8.05 8.63
CA GLN A 37 -7.26 -7.05 7.73
C GLN A 37 -8.67 -6.68 8.18
N SER A 38 -8.96 -5.38 8.21
CA SER A 38 -10.31 -4.88 8.39
C SER A 38 -10.57 -3.73 7.42
N GLN A 39 -11.83 -3.40 7.23
CA GLN A 39 -12.25 -2.35 6.30
C GLN A 39 -13.39 -1.56 6.91
N SER A 40 -13.34 -0.25 6.68
CA SER A 40 -14.40 0.67 7.07
C SER A 40 -14.97 1.28 5.80
N TYR A 41 -16.26 1.06 5.59
CA TYR A 41 -17.06 1.76 4.59
C TYR A 41 -18.09 2.60 5.35
N GLY A 42 -17.97 3.92 5.26
CA GLY A 42 -19.02 4.81 5.74
C GLY A 42 -20.22 4.82 4.78
N PRO A 43 -21.22 5.68 5.04
CA PRO A 43 -22.30 5.99 4.09
C PRO A 43 -21.78 6.42 2.70
N GLU A 44 -20.49 6.73 2.60
CA GLU A 44 -19.79 7.16 1.39
C GLU A 44 -19.43 6.03 0.40
N ALA A 45 -19.95 4.81 0.57
CA ALA A 45 -19.78 3.69 -0.38
C ALA A 45 -20.27 4.02 -1.82
N ARG A 46 -20.86 5.20 -2.03
CA ARG A 46 -21.23 5.79 -3.32
C ARG A 46 -20.39 7.04 -3.67
N GLY A 47 -19.07 6.98 -3.48
CA GLY A 47 -18.14 7.96 -4.08
C GLY A 47 -17.18 8.69 -3.14
N GLY A 48 -17.08 8.32 -1.86
CA GLY A 48 -16.07 8.89 -0.96
C GLY A 48 -14.85 8.00 -0.71
N ALA A 49 -14.05 8.39 0.28
CA ALA A 49 -12.79 7.73 0.61
C ALA A 49 -13.02 6.36 1.28
N THR A 50 -12.55 5.31 0.62
CA THR A 50 -12.50 3.94 1.17
C THR A 50 -11.27 3.80 2.06
N ARG A 51 -11.39 3.06 3.16
CA ARG A 51 -10.30 2.76 4.10
C ARG A 51 -10.22 1.26 4.39
N SER A 52 -9.02 0.72 4.31
CA SER A 52 -8.68 -0.63 4.75
C SER A 52 -7.47 -0.61 5.68
N ASP A 53 -7.60 -1.26 6.83
CA ASP A 53 -6.58 -1.38 7.84
C ASP A 53 -5.93 -2.77 7.73
N VAL A 54 -4.60 -2.81 7.81
CA VAL A 54 -3.82 -4.06 7.84
C VAL A 54 -2.86 -4.01 9.02
N ILE A 55 -2.86 -5.05 9.83
CA ILE A 55 -1.90 -5.24 10.92
C ILE A 55 -1.15 -6.54 10.65
N ILE A 56 0.17 -6.48 10.61
CA ILE A 56 1.05 -7.65 10.42
C ILE A 56 2.03 -7.73 11.59
N ALA A 57 2.19 -8.92 12.17
CA ALA A 57 3.06 -9.15 13.31
C ALA A 57 3.60 -10.59 13.34
N GLU A 58 4.68 -10.82 14.09
CA GLU A 58 5.19 -12.18 14.39
C GLU A 58 4.43 -12.87 15.53
N SER A 59 3.61 -12.13 16.27
CA SER A 59 2.84 -12.62 17.43
C SER A 59 1.34 -12.36 17.27
N PRO A 60 0.47 -13.07 18.02
CA PRO A 60 -0.98 -12.90 17.94
C PRO A 60 -1.45 -11.44 18.06
N ILE A 61 -2.45 -11.09 17.26
CA ILE A 61 -3.06 -9.75 17.22
C ILE A 61 -4.38 -9.79 18.00
N HIS A 62 -4.39 -9.23 19.21
CA HIS A 62 -5.59 -9.17 20.05
C HIS A 62 -6.45 -7.92 19.84
N PHE A 63 -5.91 -6.89 19.17
CA PHE A 63 -6.61 -5.63 18.91
C PHE A 63 -6.60 -5.31 17.41
N PRO A 64 -7.74 -5.48 16.71
CA PRO A 64 -7.79 -5.49 15.24
C PRO A 64 -7.98 -4.11 14.60
N LYS A 65 -7.75 -3.00 15.33
CA LYS A 65 -7.97 -1.63 14.85
C LYS A 65 -6.67 -0.83 14.74
N VAL A 66 -6.51 -0.05 13.67
CA VAL A 66 -5.35 0.84 13.49
C VAL A 66 -5.70 2.26 13.94
N ILE A 67 -4.97 2.76 14.94
CA ILE A 67 -5.13 4.13 15.48
C ILE A 67 -4.00 5.03 14.96
N GLN A 68 -2.76 4.56 15.05
CA GLN A 68 -1.57 5.26 14.58
C GLN A 68 -0.78 4.31 13.67
N PRO A 69 -0.99 4.35 12.34
CA PRO A 69 -0.28 3.48 11.41
C PRO A 69 1.20 3.83 11.34
N ASN A 70 2.03 2.83 11.05
CA ASN A 70 3.40 2.97 10.57
C ASN A 70 3.43 3.41 9.10
N VAL A 71 2.47 2.93 8.31
CA VAL A 71 2.36 3.21 6.88
C VAL A 71 0.96 3.69 6.56
N LEU A 72 0.85 4.85 5.93
CA LEU A 72 -0.40 5.39 5.42
C LEU A 72 -0.28 5.55 3.91
N VAL A 73 -1.20 4.92 3.18
CA VAL A 73 -1.34 5.08 1.73
C VAL A 73 -2.59 5.91 1.46
N CYS A 74 -2.43 7.01 0.74
CA CYS A 74 -3.54 7.87 0.33
C CYS A 74 -3.49 8.08 -1.19
N LEU A 75 -4.44 7.48 -1.92
CA LEU A 75 -4.49 7.49 -3.38
C LEU A 75 -5.47 8.53 -3.96
N THR A 76 -6.06 9.36 -3.10
CA THR A 76 -6.91 10.49 -3.47
C THR A 76 -6.72 11.66 -2.51
N GLN A 77 -6.98 12.89 -2.98
CA GLN A 77 -6.91 14.07 -2.12
C GLN A 77 -7.83 13.97 -0.90
N GLN A 78 -9.04 13.41 -1.07
CA GLN A 78 -9.98 13.22 0.03
C GLN A 78 -9.44 12.23 1.08
N ALA A 79 -8.83 11.13 0.65
CA ALA A 79 -8.22 10.16 1.54
C ALA A 79 -7.04 10.80 2.32
N TYR A 80 -6.20 11.57 1.64
CA TYR A 80 -5.13 12.33 2.28
C TYR A 80 -5.69 13.29 3.33
N ALA A 81 -6.64 14.16 2.96
CA ALA A 81 -7.25 15.14 3.87
C ALA A 81 -7.88 14.51 5.12
N ASN A 82 -8.48 13.31 4.98
CA ASN A 82 -9.14 12.61 6.08
C ASN A 82 -8.16 11.91 7.03
N TYR A 83 -7.03 11.39 6.51
CA TYR A 83 -6.22 10.42 7.26
C TYR A 83 -4.77 10.85 7.52
N TYR A 84 -4.25 11.92 6.89
CA TYR A 84 -2.84 12.32 7.09
C TYR A 84 -2.47 12.53 8.57
N SER A 85 -3.42 13.02 9.39
CA SER A 85 -3.20 13.37 10.79
C SER A 85 -3.12 12.18 11.74
N ILE A 86 -3.56 10.98 11.34
CA ILE A 86 -3.49 9.78 12.18
C ILE A 86 -2.13 9.09 12.08
N LEU A 87 -1.34 9.40 11.06
CA LEU A 87 -0.01 8.83 10.85
C LEU A 87 0.89 9.14 12.05
N ARG A 88 1.59 8.11 12.55
CA ARG A 88 2.53 8.31 13.66
C ARG A 88 3.70 9.20 13.23
N PRO A 89 4.32 9.95 14.16
CA PRO A 89 5.60 10.60 13.93
C PRO A 89 6.66 9.62 13.37
N GLY A 90 7.37 10.06 12.33
CA GLY A 90 8.34 9.25 11.59
C GLY A 90 7.74 8.12 10.74
N GLY A 91 6.41 8.04 10.63
CA GLY A 91 5.73 7.07 9.77
C GLY A 91 5.99 7.32 8.27
N LEU A 92 5.58 6.37 7.45
CA LEU A 92 5.66 6.45 6.00
C LEU A 92 4.30 6.87 5.42
N LEU A 93 4.27 8.01 4.72
CA LEU A 93 3.13 8.42 3.91
C LEU A 93 3.45 8.13 2.44
N VAL A 94 2.62 7.34 1.77
CA VAL A 94 2.70 7.08 0.33
C VAL A 94 1.50 7.72 -0.37
N THR A 95 1.75 8.54 -1.37
CA THR A 95 0.72 9.19 -2.19
C THR A 95 0.98 9.03 -3.67
N ASP A 96 -0.08 9.14 -4.47
CA ASP A 96 0.00 9.22 -5.91
C ASP A 96 0.01 10.68 -6.38
N SER A 97 1.01 11.09 -7.18
CA SER A 97 1.19 12.48 -7.63
C SER A 97 0.11 12.97 -8.59
N HIS A 98 -0.58 12.05 -9.27
CA HIS A 98 -1.68 12.40 -10.17
C HIS A 98 -2.93 12.78 -9.38
N TYR A 99 -3.20 12.11 -8.25
CA TYR A 99 -4.42 12.30 -7.47
C TYR A 99 -4.29 13.15 -6.21
N VAL A 100 -3.06 13.40 -5.72
CA VAL A 100 -2.83 14.05 -4.43
C VAL A 100 -1.83 15.19 -4.57
N LYS A 101 -2.19 16.36 -4.05
CA LYS A 101 -1.27 17.48 -3.82
C LYS A 101 -1.01 17.59 -2.33
N LEU A 102 0.26 17.44 -1.95
CA LEU A 102 0.69 17.61 -0.57
C LEU A 102 0.68 19.09 -0.20
N ASP A 103 -0.12 19.45 0.80
CA ASP A 103 -0.25 20.84 1.28
C ASP A 103 0.09 21.00 2.77
N LYS A 104 0.28 19.90 3.51
CA LYS A 104 0.69 19.91 4.92
C LYS A 104 2.09 19.35 5.11
N LYS A 105 2.85 19.98 6.01
CA LYS A 105 4.05 19.37 6.58
C LYS A 105 3.60 18.34 7.62
N VAL A 106 3.73 17.07 7.27
CA VAL A 106 3.52 15.94 8.20
C VAL A 106 4.87 15.53 8.74
N ASP A 107 4.96 15.24 10.04
CA ASP A 107 6.14 14.67 10.68
C ASP A 107 6.29 13.18 10.30
N ALA A 108 6.55 12.94 9.02
CA ALA A 108 6.56 11.64 8.39
C ALA A 108 7.49 11.65 7.17
N ARG A 109 8.00 10.48 6.81
CA ARG A 109 8.62 10.27 5.51
C ARG A 109 7.53 10.28 4.45
N GLN A 110 7.43 11.38 3.70
CA GLN A 110 6.46 11.53 2.62
C GLN A 110 7.08 11.07 1.30
N VAL A 111 6.46 10.11 0.64
CA VAL A 111 6.89 9.53 -0.63
C VAL A 111 5.75 9.68 -1.63
N GLU A 112 5.92 10.62 -2.54
CA GLU A 112 4.99 10.87 -3.64
C GLU A 112 5.48 10.12 -4.89
N LEU A 113 4.60 9.33 -5.51
CA LEU A 113 4.94 8.45 -6.62
C LEU A 113 3.98 8.66 -7.81
N PRO A 114 4.46 8.63 -9.06
CA PRO A 114 3.61 8.71 -10.25
C PRO A 114 2.99 7.35 -10.58
N LEU A 115 2.26 6.73 -9.64
CA LEU A 115 1.76 5.35 -9.80
C LEU A 115 0.77 5.23 -10.95
N TYR A 116 -0.22 6.13 -11.01
CA TYR A 116 -1.27 6.10 -12.01
C TYR A 116 -0.71 6.34 -13.41
N GLU A 117 0.11 7.39 -13.56
CA GLU A 117 0.78 7.73 -14.81
C GLU A 117 1.67 6.57 -15.27
N THR A 118 2.47 5.98 -14.39
CA THR A 118 3.33 4.83 -14.72
C THR A 118 2.51 3.64 -15.22
N VAL A 119 1.39 3.31 -14.56
CA VAL A 119 0.52 2.19 -14.96
C VAL A 119 -0.14 2.47 -16.30
N MET A 120 -0.63 3.69 -16.51
CA MET A 120 -1.28 4.06 -17.76
C MET A 120 -0.30 4.11 -18.93
N GLU A 121 0.92 4.60 -18.73
CA GLU A 121 1.94 4.64 -19.78
C GLU A 121 2.49 3.26 -20.15
N LYS A 122 2.73 2.38 -19.16
CA LYS A 122 3.42 1.10 -19.39
C LYS A 122 2.48 -0.06 -19.66
N ILE A 123 1.28 -0.04 -19.08
CA ILE A 123 0.31 -1.15 -19.14
C ILE A 123 -0.98 -0.70 -19.85
N GLY A 124 -1.38 0.56 -19.71
CA GLY A 124 -2.58 1.11 -20.34
C GLY A 124 -3.89 0.64 -19.70
N ARG A 125 -3.84 -0.01 -18.53
CA ARG A 125 -5.02 -0.51 -17.82
C ARG A 125 -5.01 -0.13 -16.35
N PRO A 126 -5.96 0.69 -15.86
CA PRO A 126 -5.98 1.14 -14.47
C PRO A 126 -6.37 0.03 -13.48
N ILE A 127 -6.88 -1.11 -13.95
CA ILE A 127 -7.30 -2.24 -13.09
C ILE A 127 -6.17 -2.82 -12.24
N VAL A 128 -4.90 -2.64 -12.65
CA VAL A 128 -3.71 -3.12 -11.92
C VAL A 128 -3.02 -2.02 -11.11
N PHE A 129 -3.65 -0.84 -10.99
CA PHE A 129 -3.14 0.29 -10.22
C PHE A 129 -2.85 -0.07 -8.77
N ASN A 130 -3.74 -0.85 -8.15
CA ASN A 130 -3.60 -1.33 -6.78
C ASN A 130 -2.38 -2.25 -6.59
N ILE A 131 -2.04 -3.07 -7.59
CA ILE A 131 -0.89 -3.96 -7.53
C ILE A 131 0.42 -3.18 -7.72
N CYS A 132 0.43 -2.16 -8.58
CA CYS A 132 1.57 -1.23 -8.66
C CYS A 132 1.81 -0.50 -7.34
N MET A 133 0.75 0.04 -6.72
CA MET A 133 0.82 0.64 -5.39
C MET A 133 1.36 -0.37 -4.36
N LEU A 134 0.87 -1.61 -4.37
CA LEU A 134 1.31 -2.65 -3.45
C LEU A 134 2.81 -2.95 -3.61
N GLY A 135 3.30 -3.02 -4.85
CA GLY A 135 4.73 -3.17 -5.18
C GLY A 135 5.59 -2.06 -4.58
N ALA A 136 5.14 -0.81 -4.69
CA ALA A 136 5.84 0.33 -4.09
C ALA A 136 5.87 0.23 -2.55
N VAL A 137 4.74 -0.13 -1.93
CA VAL A 137 4.62 -0.28 -0.47
C VAL A 137 5.53 -1.38 0.07
N ILE A 138 5.54 -2.57 -0.53
CA ILE A 138 6.44 -3.65 -0.09
C ILE A 138 7.90 -3.32 -0.40
N GLY A 139 8.17 -2.59 -1.47
CA GLY A 139 9.49 -2.10 -1.81
C GLY A 139 10.02 -1.19 -0.70
N LEU A 140 9.24 -0.18 -0.30
CA LEU A 140 9.61 0.80 0.73
C LEU A 140 9.72 0.20 2.13
N THR A 141 8.83 -0.73 2.48
CA THR A 141 8.73 -1.28 3.85
C THR A 141 9.58 -2.53 4.05
N LYS A 142 9.89 -3.27 2.98
CA LYS A 142 10.52 -4.60 3.04
C LYS A 142 9.80 -5.58 3.97
N LEU A 143 8.50 -5.37 4.20
CA LEU A 143 7.70 -6.11 5.17
C LEU A 143 7.58 -7.59 4.83
N ILE A 144 7.41 -7.88 3.54
CA ILE A 144 7.32 -9.23 2.97
C ILE A 144 8.02 -9.25 1.61
N ARG A 145 8.28 -10.45 1.10
CA ARG A 145 8.92 -10.65 -0.19
C ARG A 145 7.92 -10.43 -1.35
N PRO A 146 8.33 -9.80 -2.46
CA PRO A 146 7.49 -9.67 -3.66
C PRO A 146 6.98 -11.00 -4.19
N GLU A 147 7.76 -12.06 -4.07
CA GLU A 147 7.40 -13.41 -4.49
C GLU A 147 6.19 -13.95 -3.72
N SER A 148 6.02 -13.54 -2.44
CA SER A 148 4.87 -13.90 -1.63
C SER A 148 3.58 -13.24 -2.13
N ILE A 149 3.64 -11.99 -2.61
CA ILE A 149 2.50 -11.36 -3.28
C ILE A 149 2.18 -12.12 -4.58
N MET A 150 3.19 -12.47 -5.36
CA MET A 150 2.99 -13.14 -6.63
C MET A 150 2.31 -14.50 -6.49
N LYS A 151 2.66 -15.28 -5.45
CA LYS A 151 1.99 -16.56 -5.16
C LYS A 151 0.50 -16.40 -4.88
N VAL A 152 0.11 -15.40 -4.07
CA VAL A 152 -1.32 -15.10 -3.83
C VAL A 152 -2.02 -14.69 -5.13
N LEU A 153 -1.38 -13.87 -5.97
CA LEU A 153 -1.93 -13.49 -7.26
C LEU A 153 -2.15 -14.72 -8.17
N GLU A 154 -1.20 -15.64 -8.23
CA GLU A 154 -1.27 -16.89 -9.01
C GLU A 154 -2.42 -17.80 -8.56
N GLU A 155 -2.71 -17.84 -7.26
CA GLU A 155 -3.80 -18.65 -6.69
C GLU A 155 -5.18 -18.02 -6.89
N GLN A 156 -5.29 -16.70 -6.85
CA GLN A 156 -6.59 -16.02 -6.80
C GLN A 156 -7.05 -15.40 -8.13
N MET A 157 -6.11 -15.06 -9.02
CA MET A 157 -6.43 -14.31 -10.23
C MET A 157 -6.56 -15.19 -11.46
N ASN A 158 -7.41 -14.73 -12.39
CA ASN A 158 -7.50 -15.37 -13.70
C ASN A 158 -6.13 -15.33 -14.39
N PRO A 159 -5.63 -16.46 -14.92
CA PRO A 159 -4.33 -16.55 -15.59
C PRO A 159 -4.09 -15.48 -16.65
N LYS A 160 -5.16 -15.02 -17.33
CA LYS A 160 -5.09 -13.97 -18.35
C LYS A 160 -4.62 -12.61 -17.81
N PHE A 161 -4.74 -12.36 -16.51
CA PHE A 161 -4.30 -11.11 -15.87
C PHE A 161 -3.00 -11.25 -15.09
N LEU A 162 -2.45 -12.46 -14.93
CA LEU A 162 -1.26 -12.67 -14.09
C LEU A 162 -0.05 -11.89 -14.58
N GLU A 163 0.24 -11.95 -15.88
CA GLU A 163 1.38 -11.23 -16.46
C GLU A 163 1.24 -9.72 -16.27
N MET A 164 0.03 -9.19 -16.43
CA MET A 164 -0.25 -7.76 -16.24
C MET A 164 -0.07 -7.33 -14.78
N ASN A 165 -0.51 -8.16 -13.83
CA ASN A 165 -0.32 -7.87 -12.41
C ASN A 165 1.15 -8.01 -11.99
N ARG A 166 1.88 -8.99 -12.54
CA ARG A 166 3.33 -9.13 -12.34
C ARG A 166 4.07 -7.88 -12.80
N GLN A 167 3.78 -7.42 -14.02
CA GLN A 167 4.35 -6.17 -14.55
C GLN A 167 4.01 -4.97 -13.67
N ALA A 168 2.77 -4.87 -13.18
CA ALA A 168 2.37 -3.79 -12.28
C ALA A 168 3.16 -3.82 -10.96
N LEU A 169 3.30 -5.00 -10.34
CA LEU A 169 4.06 -5.18 -9.11
C LEU A 169 5.52 -4.73 -9.29
N ASP A 170 6.15 -5.16 -10.39
CA ASP A 170 7.52 -4.81 -10.75
C ASP A 170 7.70 -3.31 -10.99
N LEU A 171 6.74 -2.65 -11.63
CA LEU A 171 6.77 -1.20 -11.81
C LEU A 171 6.76 -0.47 -10.46
N GLY A 172 5.89 -0.90 -9.54
CA GLY A 172 5.84 -0.36 -8.18
C GLY A 172 7.17 -0.49 -7.43
N LEU A 173 7.79 -1.67 -7.50
CA LEU A 173 9.10 -1.93 -6.90
C LEU A 173 10.20 -1.03 -7.48
N LYS A 174 10.26 -0.91 -8.81
CA LYS A 174 11.28 -0.10 -9.51
C LYS A 174 11.16 1.38 -9.19
N LEU A 175 9.94 1.91 -9.04
CA LEU A 175 9.71 3.31 -8.68
C LEU A 175 10.40 3.68 -7.36
N VAL A 176 10.47 2.74 -6.41
CA VAL A 176 11.00 3.01 -5.07
C VAL A 176 12.47 2.62 -4.91
N GLU A 177 12.99 1.71 -5.75
CA GLU A 177 14.44 1.44 -5.84
C GLU A 177 15.24 2.69 -6.20
N GLY A 178 14.70 3.53 -7.09
CA GLY A 178 15.31 4.81 -7.48
C GLY A 178 15.47 5.78 -6.31
N LEU A 179 14.58 5.70 -5.31
CA LEU A 179 14.62 6.59 -4.14
C LEU A 179 15.79 6.26 -3.20
N TRP A 180 16.21 4.98 -3.10
CA TRP A 180 17.37 4.61 -2.29
C TRP A 180 18.69 5.05 -2.93
N ARG A 181 18.74 5.10 -4.28
CA ARG A 181 19.93 5.58 -5.00
C ARG A 181 20.14 7.08 -4.83
N LEU A 182 19.07 7.84 -4.63
CA LEU A 182 19.12 9.30 -4.46
C LEU A 182 19.31 9.74 -3.01
N ASN A 183 19.12 8.85 -2.03
CA ASN A 183 19.28 9.20 -0.61
C ASN A 183 19.77 8.00 0.26
N PRO A 184 21.09 7.73 0.30
CA PRO A 184 21.66 6.58 1.00
C PRO A 184 21.49 6.60 2.53
N LEU A 185 21.02 7.71 3.11
CA LEU A 185 20.80 7.85 4.56
C LEU A 185 19.44 7.29 5.03
N ALA A 186 18.54 6.91 4.11
CA ALA A 186 17.21 6.40 4.44
C ALA A 186 17.17 4.91 4.84
N SER A 187 18.31 4.21 4.83
CA SER A 187 18.42 2.76 5.07
C SER A 187 18.48 2.36 6.55
N ASN A 188 18.69 3.30 7.47
CA ASN A 188 19.00 3.02 8.89
C ASN A 188 17.88 3.36 9.89
N GLN A 189 16.62 3.50 9.47
CA GLN A 189 15.51 3.91 10.37
C GLN A 189 14.24 3.04 10.30
N LEU A 190 14.37 1.74 9.98
CA LEU A 190 13.28 0.77 10.14
C LEU A 190 13.65 -0.28 11.19
#